data_AF-A0A7I7SVT2-F1
#
_entry.id   AF-A0A7I7SVT2-F1
#
_cell.length_a   1.000
_cell.length_b   1.000
_cell.length_c   1.000
_cell.angle_alpha   90.00
_cell.angle_beta   90.00
_cell.angle_gamma   90.00
#
_symmetry.space_group_name_H-M   'P 1'
#
loop_
_entity.id
_entity.type
_entity.pdbx_description
1 polymer ?
#
loop_
_entity_poly.entity_id
_entity_poly.type
_entity_poly.pdbx_seq_one_letter_code
_entity_poly.pdbx_strand_id
1 'polypeptide(L)' 'MPVSAQSPTAADVLVIFGITGDLARRMTFRSLYRLERRGLLNCPIVGVALDDWSSDTLREHARAAIEATGEPVDKHVFA' A
#
# COMPACT_ATOMS: atom_id res chain seq x y z
N MET A 1 0.46 -40.09 -12.12
CA MET A 1 0.04 -38.75 -12.58
C MET A 1 0.94 -37.73 -11.89
N PRO A 2 1.85 -37.02 -12.58
CA PRO A 2 2.57 -35.92 -11.95
C PRO A 2 1.61 -34.73 -11.82
N VAL A 3 1.45 -34.22 -10.61
CA VAL A 3 0.84 -32.90 -10.40
C VAL A 3 1.86 -31.86 -10.87
N SER A 4 1.57 -31.16 -11.96
CA SER A 4 2.39 -30.02 -12.39
C SER A 4 2.35 -28.97 -11.28
N ALA A 5 3.50 -28.64 -10.70
CA ALA A 5 3.63 -27.54 -9.76
C ALA A 5 3.30 -26.25 -10.49
N GLN A 6 2.09 -25.74 -10.29
CA GLN A 6 1.68 -24.46 -10.85
C GLN A 6 2.54 -23.37 -10.21
N SER A 7 3.38 -22.71 -11.02
CA SER A 7 4.17 -21.58 -10.56
C SER A 7 3.20 -20.55 -9.95
N PRO A 8 3.46 -20.02 -8.75
CA PRO A 8 2.54 -19.09 -8.12
C PRO A 8 2.38 -17.88 -9.04
N THR A 9 1.17 -17.66 -9.55
CA THR A 9 0.83 -16.49 -10.34
C THR A 9 0.97 -15.26 -9.44
N ALA A 10 1.74 -14.27 -9.88
CA ALA A 10 1.84 -13.01 -9.17
C ALA A 10 0.47 -12.33 -9.12
N ALA A 11 0.13 -11.70 -8.00
CA ALA A 11 -1.12 -10.98 -7.88
C ALA A 11 -1.06 -9.68 -8.69
N ASP A 12 -2.06 -9.45 -9.54
CA ASP A 12 -2.15 -8.25 -10.37
C ASP A 12 -2.66 -7.02 -9.60
N VAL A 13 -3.28 -7.20 -8.43
CA VAL A 13 -3.85 -6.13 -7.59
C VAL A 13 -3.75 -6.51 -6.11
N LEU A 14 -3.39 -5.54 -5.26
CA LEU A 14 -3.41 -5.68 -3.79
C LEU A 14 -4.61 -4.93 -3.20
N VAL A 15 -5.57 -5.66 -2.64
CA VAL A 15 -6.74 -5.06 -1.96
C VAL A 15 -6.53 -5.08 -0.45
N ILE A 16 -6.64 -3.92 0.20
CA ILE A 16 -6.43 -3.76 1.64
C ILE A 16 -7.73 -3.31 2.29
N PHE A 17 -8.35 -4.22 3.05
CA PHE A 17 -9.52 -3.91 3.86
C PHE A 17 -9.08 -3.27 5.18
N GLY A 18 -9.76 -2.19 5.58
CA GLY A 18 -9.40 -1.41 6.76
C GLY A 18 -8.19 -0.50 6.52
N ILE A 19 -8.07 0.07 5.32
CA ILE A 19 -6.96 0.99 4.99
C ILE A 19 -6.95 2.26 5.87
N THR A 20 -8.07 2.60 6.50
CA THR A 20 -8.22 3.70 7.48
C THR A 20 -7.85 3.30 8.91
N GLY A 21 -7.56 2.03 9.16
CA GLY A 21 -7.25 1.51 10.49
C GLY A 21 -5.88 1.95 11.02
N ASP A 22 -5.70 1.85 12.34
CA ASP A 22 -4.46 2.28 13.01
C ASP A 22 -3.23 1.46 12.56
N LEU A 23 -3.41 0.18 12.22
CA LEU A 23 -2.35 -0.65 11.66
C LEU A 23 -1.91 -0.15 10.28
N ALA A 24 -2.87 0.24 9.45
CA ALA A 24 -2.58 0.77 8.12
C ALA A 24 -1.73 2.03 8.20
N ARG A 25 -2.13 2.94 9.10
CA ARG A 25 -1.41 4.16 9.45
C ARG A 25 0.00 3.91 9.97
N ARG A 26 0.19 2.95 10.89
CA ARG A 26 1.49 2.75 11.56
C ARG A 26 2.50 1.94 10.76
N MET A 27 2.05 0.96 9.98
CA MET A 27 2.95 -0.02 9.36
C MET A 27 2.70 -0.22 7.87
N THR A 28 1.44 -0.27 7.42
CA THR A 28 1.13 -0.61 6.03
C THR A 28 1.62 0.48 5.07
N PHE A 29 1.25 1.74 5.27
CA PHE A 29 1.67 2.82 4.35
C PHE A 29 3.19 2.96 4.29
N ARG A 30 3.87 2.87 5.45
CA ARG A 30 5.34 2.87 5.50
C ARG A 30 5.94 1.72 4.71
N SER A 31 5.38 0.52 4.83
CA SER A 31 5.89 -0.66 4.14
C SER A 31 5.67 -0.56 2.62
N LEU A 32 4.49 -0.11 2.20
CA LEU A 32 4.16 0.14 0.79
C LEU A 32 5.09 1.20 0.19
N TYR A 33 5.31 2.31 0.89
CA TYR A 33 6.24 3.35 0.48
C TYR A 33 7.68 2.81 0.30
N ARG A 34 8.13 1.95 1.21
CA ARG A 34 9.46 1.31 1.10
C ARG A 34 9.55 0.30 -0.04
N LEU A 35 8.44 -0.36 -0.38
CA LEU A 35 8.37 -1.26 -1.54
C LEU A 35 8.44 -0.46 -2.85
N GLU A 36 7.67 0.63 -2.93
CA GLU A 36 7.69 1.56 -4.08
C GLU A 36 9.08 2.18 -4.25
N ARG A 37 9.70 2.66 -3.16
CA ARG A 37 11.08 3.19 -3.17
C ARG A 37 12.12 2.19 -3.67
N ARG A 38 11.83 0.89 -3.58
CA ARG A 38 12.71 -0.19 -4.05
C ARG A 38 12.31 -0.71 -5.44
N GLY A 39 11.23 -0.19 -6.04
CA GLY A 39 10.68 -0.69 -7.30
C GLY A 39 10.15 -2.13 -7.21
N LEU A 40 9.67 -2.54 -6.03
CA LEU A 40 9.15 -3.89 -5.78
C LEU A 40 7.62 -3.94 -5.79
N LEU A 41 6.95 -2.78 -5.81
CA LEU A 41 5.50 -2.69 -5.89
C LEU A 41 5.10 -2.63 -7.37
N ASN A 42 4.73 -3.78 -7.92
CA ASN A 42 4.43 -3.92 -9.35
C ASN A 42 2.93 -3.99 -9.66
N CYS A 43 2.07 -3.79 -8.66
CA CYS A 43 0.63 -3.91 -8.80
C CYS A 43 -0.11 -2.71 -8.19
N PRO A 44 -1.32 -2.38 -8.68
CA PRO A 44 -2.17 -1.34 -8.10
C PRO A 44 -2.63 -1.74 -6.70
N ILE A 45 -2.80 -0.74 -5.84
CA ILE A 45 -3.33 -0.91 -4.49
C ILE A 45 -4.73 -0.33 -4.41
N VAL A 46 -5.68 -1.13 -3.92
CA VAL A 46 -7.06 -0.70 -3.66
C VAL A 46 -7.32 -0.74 -2.18
N GLY A 47 -7.52 0.43 -1.58
CA GLY A 47 -7.93 0.56 -0.18
C GLY A 47 -9.44 0.47 -0.05
N VAL A 48 -9.93 -0.38 0.86
CA VAL A 48 -11.35 -0.50 1.22
C VAL A 48 -11.52 -0.11 2.68
N ALA A 49 -12.47 0.76 2.97
CA ALA A 49 -12.81 1.20 4.31
C ALA A 49 -14.34 1.32 4.46
N LEU A 50 -14.81 1.31 5.72
CA LEU A 50 -16.21 1.59 6.04
C LEU A 50 -16.52 3.10 5.96
N ASP A 51 -15.51 3.92 6.20
CA ASP A 51 -15.61 5.37 6.14
C ASP A 51 -15.69 5.85 4.68
N ASP A 52 -16.54 6.83 4.42
CA ASP A 52 -16.74 7.40 3.08
C ASP A 52 -15.65 8.43 2.75
N TRP A 53 -14.42 7.94 2.60
CA TRP A 53 -13.25 8.76 2.31
C TRP A 53 -13.09 8.98 0.82
N SER A 54 -12.84 10.24 0.44
CA SER A 54 -12.38 10.55 -0.91
C SER A 54 -10.97 9.98 -1.15
N SER A 55 -10.62 9.73 -2.41
CA SER A 55 -9.27 9.30 -2.77
C SER A 55 -8.19 10.28 -2.32
N ASP A 56 -8.51 11.58 -2.26
CA ASP A 56 -7.56 12.62 -1.87
C ASP A 56 -7.33 12.62 -0.36
N THR A 57 -8.40 12.44 0.43
CA THR A 57 -8.31 12.24 1.88
C THR A 57 -7.44 11.02 2.21
N LEU A 58 -7.60 9.92 1.46
CA LEU A 58 -6.77 8.74 1.64
C LEU A 58 -5.30 9.01 1.32
N ARG A 59 -5.01 9.75 0.24
CA ARG A 59 -3.63 10.14 -0.13
C ARG A 59 -2.99 11.03 0.93
N GLU A 60 -3.69 12.04 1.41
CA GLU A 60 -3.21 12.91 2.49
C GLU A 60 -2.95 12.11 3.77
N HIS A 61 -3.85 11.19 4.12
CA HIS A 61 -3.68 10.33 5.27
C HIS A 61 -2.46 9.41 5.13
N ALA A 62 -2.27 8.79 3.96
CA ALA A 62 -1.11 7.96 3.67
C ALA A 62 0.19 8.76 3.75
N ARG A 63 0.21 10.00 3.24
CA ARG A 63 1.34 10.91 3.34
C ARG A 63 1.67 11.23 4.79
N ALA A 64 0.68 11.68 5.56
CA ALA A 64 0.84 12.01 6.97
C ALA A 64 1.29 10.79 7.80
N ALA A 65 0.79 9.60 7.47
CA ALA A 65 1.20 8.35 8.10
C ALA A 65 2.69 8.03 7.88
N ILE A 66 3.20 8.24 6.67
CA ILE A 66 4.62 8.03 6.35
C ILE A 66 5.49 9.10 7.04
N GLU A 67 5.10 10.38 6.95
CA GLU A 67 5.81 11.49 7.60
C GLU A 67 5.89 11.29 9.13
N ALA A 68 4.80 10.82 9.75
CA ALA A 68 4.75 10.49 11.18
C ALA A 68 5.70 9.36 11.60
N THR A 69 6.21 8.56 10.65
CA THR A 69 7.21 7.52 10.94
C THR A 69 8.64 8.06 11.02
N GLY A 70 8.83 9.37 10.79
CA GLY A 70 10.14 10.04 10.76
C GLY A 70 10.93 9.80 9.48
N GLU A 71 10.31 9.22 8.44
CA GLU A 71 10.92 9.05 7.13
C GLU A 71 10.58 10.23 6.20
N PRO A 72 11.57 10.81 5.49
CA PRO A 72 11.29 11.83 4.50
C PRO A 72 10.50 11.22 3.33
N VAL A 73 9.35 11.83 3.03
CA VAL A 73 8.52 11.47 1.88
C VAL A 73 9.10 12.12 0.62
N ASP A 74 9.63 11.30 -0.26
CA ASP A 74 10.08 11.69 -1.59
C ASP A 74 8.87 11.86 -2.51
N LYS A 75 8.73 13.03 -3.12
CA LYS A 75 7.64 13.37 -4.04
C LYS A 75 7.69 12.54 -5.33
N HIS A 76 8.84 12.02 -5.71
CA HIS A 76 8.97 11.15 -6.89
C HIS A 76 8.45 9.74 -6.61
N VAL A 77 8.50 9.29 -5.36
CA VAL A 77 8.00 7.98 -4.92
C VAL A 77 6.52 8.08 -4.53
N PHE A 78 6.09 9.24 -4.00
CA PHE A 78 4.73 9.52 -3.58
C PHE A 78 4.09 10.57 -4.52
N ALA A 79 3.69 10.12 -5.71
CA ALA A 79 3.06 10.92 -6.77
C ALA A 79 1.58 10.58 -6.96
#